data_AF-A0A433UT52-F1
#
_entry.id   AF-A0A433UT52-F1
#
_cell.length_a   1.000
_cell.length_b   1.000
_cell.length_c   1.000
_cell.angle_alpha   90.00
_cell.angle_beta   90.00
_cell.angle_gamma   90.00
#
_symmetry.space_group_name_H-M   'P 1'
#
loop_
_entity.id
_entity.type
_entity.pdbx_description
1 polymer ?
#
loop_
_entity_poly.entity_id
_entity_poly.type
_entity_poly.pdbx_seq_one_letter_code
_entity_poly.pdbx_strand_id
1 'polypeptide(L)' 'MKTLEQLKARAKELAKQAADYSRQANQVHATDRELGKILMRRAYEASKRCQVVIGEILRQEKTTV' A
#
# COMPACT_ATOMS: atom_id res chain seq x y z
N MET A 1 13.22 15.54 6.53
CA MET A 1 12.54 14.31 7.03
C MET A 1 11.05 14.51 6.95
N LYS A 2 10.27 13.49 6.57
CA LYS A 2 8.82 13.50 6.78
C LYS A 2 8.55 13.34 8.29
N THR A 3 7.53 14.01 8.80
CA THR A 3 7.09 13.83 10.19
C THR A 3 6.45 12.45 10.37
N LEU A 4 6.41 11.96 11.60
CA LEU A 4 5.76 10.70 11.94
C LEU A 4 4.29 10.68 11.47
N GLU A 5 3.56 11.79 11.66
CA GLU A 5 2.18 11.96 11.18
C GLU A 5 2.07 11.86 9.65
N GLN A 6 2.99 12.47 8.90
CA GLN A 6 3.02 12.37 7.45
C GLN A 6 3.29 10.93 6.99
N LEU A 7 4.14 10.19 7.69
CA LEU A 7 4.40 8.78 7.40
C LEU A 7 3.17 7.92 7.69
N LYS A 8 2.50 8.12 8.83
CA LYS A 8 1.25 7.42 9.18
C LYS A 8 0.14 7.67 8.16
N ALA A 9 -0.06 8.93 7.76
CA ALA A 9 -1.01 9.30 6.72
C ALA A 9 -0.68 8.60 5.38
N ARG A 10 0.59 8.59 4.99
CA ARG A 10 1.03 7.95 3.75
C ARG A 10 0.87 6.42 3.78
N ALA A 11 1.16 5.77 4.90
CA ALA A 11 0.95 4.33 5.07
C ALA A 11 -0.54 3.98 4.92
N LYS A 12 -1.43 4.75 5.54
CA LYS A 12 -2.88 4.57 5.44
C LYS A 12 -3.38 4.70 4.00
N GLU A 13 -2.89 5.70 3.27
CA GLU A 13 -3.24 5.91 1.86
C GLU A 13 -2.79 4.74 0.98
N LEU A 14 -1.54 4.27 1.13
CA LEU A 14 -1.00 3.14 0.38
C LEU A 14 -1.73 1.83 0.70
N ALA A 15 -2.07 1.61 1.97
CA ALA A 15 -2.87 0.46 2.39
C ALA A 15 -4.27 0.47 1.75
N LYS A 16 -4.92 1.64 1.72
CA LYS A 16 -6.21 1.81 1.03
C LYS A 16 -6.08 1.52 -0.47
N GLN A 17 -5.08 2.06 -1.15
CA GLN A 17 -4.84 1.80 -2.57
C GLN A 17 -4.61 0.32 -2.85
N ALA A 18 -3.82 -0.38 -2.03
CA ALA A 18 -3.59 -1.81 -2.17
C ALA A 18 -4.90 -2.61 -2.05
N ALA A 19 -5.73 -2.28 -1.05
CA ALA A 19 -7.04 -2.92 -0.87
C ALA A 19 -8.00 -2.63 -2.02
N ASP A 20 -8.04 -1.38 -2.50
CA ASP A 20 -8.88 -0.97 -3.63
C ASP A 20 -8.50 -1.71 -4.91
N TYR A 21 -7.20 -1.78 -5.24
CA TYR A 21 -6.74 -2.53 -6.41
C TYR A 21 -7.02 -4.03 -6.29
N SER A 22 -6.85 -4.63 -5.12
CA SER A 22 -7.17 -6.04 -4.89
C SER A 22 -8.66 -6.33 -5.07
N ARG A 23 -9.53 -5.46 -4.52
CA ARG A 23 -10.99 -5.56 -4.72
C ARG A 23 -11.36 -5.42 -6.20
N GLN A 24 -10.84 -4.42 -6.89
CA GLN A 24 -11.11 -4.21 -8.31
C GLN A 24 -10.62 -5.39 -9.15
N ALA A 25 -9.41 -5.91 -8.85
CA ALA A 25 -8.89 -7.09 -9.53
C ALA A 25 -9.83 -8.29 -9.39
N ASN A 26 -10.36 -8.56 -8.19
CA ASN A 26 -11.31 -9.65 -7.97
C ASN A 26 -12.63 -9.45 -8.74
N GLN A 27 -13.10 -8.21 -8.87
CA GLN A 27 -14.32 -7.89 -9.62
C GLN A 27 -14.16 -8.13 -11.12
N VAL A 28 -12.99 -7.78 -11.68
CA VAL A 28 -12.77 -7.86 -13.13
C VAL A 28 -12.10 -9.16 -13.58
N HIS A 29 -11.54 -9.96 -12.68
CA HIS A 29 -10.75 -11.15 -13.07
C HIS A 29 -11.52 -12.13 -13.95
N ALA A 30 -12.82 -12.28 -13.72
CA ALA A 30 -13.68 -13.18 -14.47
C ALA A 30 -14.01 -12.69 -15.88
N THR A 31 -13.98 -11.37 -16.11
CA THR A 31 -14.39 -10.73 -17.38
C THR A 31 -13.19 -10.21 -18.18
N ASP A 32 -12.14 -9.78 -17.50
CA ASP A 32 -10.88 -9.30 -18.07
C ASP A 32 -9.70 -9.75 -17.19
N ARG A 33 -9.17 -10.92 -17.53
CA ARG A 33 -8.08 -11.56 -16.80
C ARG A 33 -6.79 -10.74 -16.82
N GLU A 34 -6.48 -10.06 -17.93
CA GLU A 34 -5.26 -9.27 -18.06
C GLU A 34 -5.35 -7.99 -17.22
N LEU A 35 -6.49 -7.31 -17.26
CA LEU A 35 -6.74 -6.18 -16.36
C LEU A 35 -6.67 -6.61 -14.88
N GLY A 36 -7.23 -7.78 -14.55
CA GLY A 36 -7.14 -8.36 -13.21
C GLY A 36 -5.68 -8.56 -12.74
N LYS A 37 -4.80 -9.08 -13.62
CA LYS A 37 -3.37 -9.23 -13.32
C LYS A 37 -2.68 -7.88 -13.11
N ILE A 38 -2.97 -6.89 -13.96
CA ILE A 38 -2.41 -5.53 -13.84
C ILE A 38 -2.80 -4.90 -12.49
N LEU A 39 -4.08 -5.03 -12.10
CA LEU A 39 -4.58 -4.51 -10.83
C LEU A 39 -3.93 -5.24 -9.65
N MET A 40 -3.78 -6.57 -9.69
CA MET A 40 -3.06 -7.31 -8.64
C MET A 40 -1.60 -6.87 -8.52
N ARG A 41 -0.92 -6.61 -9.64
CA ARG A 41 0.45 -6.07 -9.62
C ARG A 41 0.49 -4.69 -8.95
N ARG A 42 -0.46 -3.80 -9.25
CA ARG A 42 -0.58 -2.49 -8.59
C ARG A 42 -0.86 -2.63 -7.10
N ALA A 43 -1.71 -3.58 -6.70
CA ALA A 43 -1.97 -3.89 -5.30
C ALA A 43 -0.69 -4.33 -4.57
N TYR A 44 0.09 -5.22 -5.18
CA TYR A 44 1.38 -5.67 -4.65
C TYR A 44 2.38 -4.51 -4.51
N GLU A 45 2.52 -3.66 -5.53
CA GLU A 45 3.43 -2.51 -5.49
C GLU A 45 3.03 -1.50 -4.41
N ALA A 46 1.73 -1.20 -4.28
CA ALA A 46 1.21 -0.32 -3.22
C ALA A 46 1.46 -0.91 -1.83
N SER A 47 1.23 -2.22 -1.65
CA SER A 47 1.52 -2.93 -0.39
C SER A 47 3.00 -2.90 -0.05
N LYS A 48 3.89 -3.18 -1.01
CA LYS A 48 5.35 -3.12 -0.80
C LYS A 48 5.80 -1.73 -0.38
N ARG A 49 5.28 -0.67 -1.01
CA ARG A 49 5.55 0.72 -0.62
C ARG A 49 5.02 1.01 0.80
N CYS A 50 3.84 0.50 1.15
CA CYS A 50 3.29 0.64 2.50
C CYS A 50 4.22 0.03 3.55
N GLN A 51 4.74 -1.18 3.31
CA GLN A 51 5.68 -1.86 4.21
C GLN A 51 6.98 -1.06 4.41
N VAL A 52 7.50 -0.42 3.37
CA VAL A 52 8.68 0.47 3.49
C VAL A 52 8.37 1.64 4.43
N VAL A 53 7.22 2.29 4.27
CA VAL A 53 6.80 3.42 5.11
C VAL A 53 6.57 2.97 6.57
N ILE A 54 5.96 1.80 6.79
CA ILE A 54 5.80 1.22 8.13
C ILE A 54 7.18 0.97 8.77
N GLY A 55 8.15 0.46 8.01
CA GLY A 55 9.52 0.31 8.49
C GLY A 55 10.17 1.63 8.90
N GLU A 56 9.89 2.73 8.20
CA GLU A 56 10.34 4.08 8.59
C GLU A 56 9.66 4.57 9.87
N ILE A 57 8.33 4.37 10.01
CA ILE A 57 7.57 4.70 11.22
C ILE A 57 8.19 4.00 12.44
N LEU A 58 8.38 2.68 12.35
CA LEU A 58 8.94 1.88 13.44
C LEU A 58 10.38 2.32 13.81
N ARG A 59 11.18 2.77 12.83
CA ARG A 59 12.50 3.33 13.11
C ARG A 59 12.40 4.66 13.85
N GLN A 60 11.54 5.57 13.39
CA GLN A 60 11.35 6.86 14.06
C GLN A 60 10.81 6.71 15.48
N GLU A 61 9.84 5.82 15.70
CA GLU A 61 9.28 5.56 17.03
C GLU A 61 10.32 5.00 18.00
N LYS A 62 11.27 4.18 17.53
CA LYS A 62 12.40 3.69 18.34
C LYS A 62 13.46 4.75 18.65
N THR A 63 13.68 5.71 17.76
CA THR A 63 14.67 6.79 17.95
C THR A 63 14.14 7.92 18.83
N THR A 64 12.82 7.97 19.10
CA THR A 64 12.20 9.00 19.93
C THR A 64 12.11 8.58 21.42
N VAL A 65 12.70 7.43 21.79
CA VAL A 65 12.80 6.92 23.17
C VAL A 65 14.18 7.23 23.74
#